data_AF-A0A6I5CM00-F1
#
_entry.id   AF-A0A6I5CM00-F1
#
_cell.length_a   1.000
_cell.length_b   1.000
_cell.length_c   1.000
_cell.angle_alpha   90.00
_cell.angle_beta   90.00
_cell.angle_gamma   90.00
#
_symmetry.space_group_name_H-M   'P 1'
#
loop_
_entity.id
_entity.type
_entity.pdbx_description
1 polymer ?
#
loop_
_entity_poly.entity_id
_entity_poly.type
_entity_poly.pdbx_seq_one_letter_code
_entity_poly.pdbx_strand_id
1 'polypeptide(L)'
;MSAFRSVPRPPARASTRHRLLALAAAWLLTRAATLTLLAHDTLPPLGGGAVAREVWKLYHHWYLVLAHGAFPAHDPLWQYPPGAAPVLLSPALLPWLTYFQAFVALALAADAVIAVALARAGTRPDGSLRGARYWTLGLPLLLHVPLARYDLQVTAFAVLALLALRRS
;
A
#
# COMPACT_ATOMS: atom_id res chain seq x y z
N MET A 1 25.90 -51.96 8.23
CA MET A 1 25.42 -50.96 9.20
C MET A 1 25.62 -49.57 8.63
N SER A 2 24.62 -49.02 7.93
CA SER A 2 24.69 -47.67 7.35
C SER A 2 23.98 -46.69 8.29
N ALA A 3 24.76 -45.87 8.99
CA ALA A 3 24.24 -44.81 9.84
C ALA A 3 23.84 -43.62 8.96
N PHE A 4 22.57 -43.53 8.59
CA PHE A 4 22.00 -42.28 8.06
C PHE A 4 22.05 -41.23 9.17
N ARG A 5 23.05 -40.35 9.15
CA ARG A 5 23.06 -39.13 9.96
C ARG A 5 21.89 -38.27 9.51
N SER A 6 20.88 -38.14 10.37
CA SER A 6 19.81 -37.16 10.21
C SER A 6 20.41 -35.75 10.25
N VAL A 7 20.41 -35.06 9.12
CA VAL A 7 20.76 -33.63 9.07
C VAL A 7 19.75 -32.87 9.94
N PRO A 8 20.18 -32.08 10.94
CA PRO A 8 19.27 -31.30 11.77
C PRO A 8 18.49 -30.31 10.91
N ARG A 9 17.16 -30.47 10.84
CA ARG A 9 16.31 -29.44 10.23
C ARG A 9 16.29 -28.23 11.17
N PRO A 10 16.55 -27.00 10.69
CA PRO A 10 16.45 -25.83 11.53
C PRO A 10 15.04 -25.71 12.12
N PRO A 11 14.89 -25.20 13.35
CA PRO A 11 13.58 -25.08 13.99
C PRO A 11 12.65 -24.21 13.12
N ALA A 12 11.40 -24.65 12.96
CA ALA A 12 10.41 -24.00 12.09
C ALA A 12 10.22 -22.48 12.33
N ARG A 13 10.50 -22.02 13.56
CA ARG A 13 10.52 -20.59 13.94
C ARG A 13 11.65 -19.81 13.28
N ALA A 14 12.86 -20.38 13.21
CA ALA A 14 13.99 -19.74 12.55
C ALA A 14 13.73 -19.59 11.04
N SER A 15 13.20 -20.62 10.37
CA SER A 15 12.89 -20.52 8.93
C SER A 15 11.79 -19.49 8.63
N THR A 16 10.80 -19.35 9.53
CA THR A 16 9.74 -18.35 9.39
C THR A 16 10.28 -16.93 9.55
N ARG A 17 11.15 -16.68 10.54
CA ARG A 17 11.80 -15.38 10.71
C ARG A 17 12.60 -14.96 9.47
N HIS A 18 13.41 -15.86 8.92
CA HIS A 18 14.18 -15.57 7.69
C HIS A 18 13.26 -15.25 6.51
N ARG A 19 12.16 -15.99 6.34
CA ARG A 19 11.17 -15.71 5.28
C ARG A 19 10.50 -14.33 5.46
N LEU A 20 10.19 -13.93 6.69
CA LEU A 20 9.62 -12.62 6.98
C LEU A 20 10.63 -11.49 6.75
N LEU A 21 11.89 -11.68 7.13
CA LEU A 21 12.95 -10.71 6.85
C LEU A 21 13.17 -10.55 5.34
N ALA A 22 13.22 -11.65 4.59
CA ALA A 22 13.32 -11.61 3.13
C ALA A 22 12.11 -10.90 2.49
N LEU A 23 10.91 -11.15 3.01
CA LEU A 23 9.70 -10.48 2.55
C LEU A 23 9.71 -8.98 2.86
N ALA A 24 10.17 -8.58 4.06
CA ALA A 24 10.29 -7.19 4.45
C ALA A 24 11.35 -6.45 3.62
N ALA A 25 12.50 -7.09 3.36
CA ALA A 25 13.53 -6.55 2.48
C ALA A 25 13.00 -6.38 1.04
N ALA A 26 12.30 -7.39 0.49
CA ALA A 26 11.68 -7.29 -0.82
C ALA A 26 10.61 -6.18 -0.87
N TRP A 27 9.82 -6.01 0.18
CA TRP A 27 8.87 -4.91 0.31
C TRP A 27 9.60 -3.56 0.28
N LEU A 28 10.60 -3.35 1.13
CA LEU A 28 11.37 -2.10 1.16
C LEU A 28 12.00 -1.77 -0.21
N LEU A 29 12.63 -2.76 -0.86
CA LEU A 29 13.27 -2.56 -2.16
C LEU A 29 12.26 -2.19 -3.24
N THR A 30 11.14 -2.90 -3.31
CA THR A 30 10.09 -2.61 -4.30
C THR A 30 9.45 -1.24 -4.06
N ARG A 31 9.24 -0.83 -2.80
CA ARG A 31 8.64 0.48 -2.48
C ARG A 31 9.62 1.63 -2.69
N ALA A 32 10.91 1.42 -2.43
CA ALA A 32 11.95 2.37 -2.81
C ALA A 32 12.01 2.56 -4.33
N ALA A 33 11.84 1.47 -5.11
CA ALA A 33 11.77 1.55 -6.56
C ALA A 33 10.52 2.33 -7.03
N THR A 34 9.33 2.02 -6.51
CA THR A 34 8.11 2.74 -6.90
C THR A 34 8.12 4.22 -6.48
N LEU A 35 8.70 4.54 -5.32
CA LEU A 35 8.94 5.92 -4.90
C LEU A 35 9.92 6.65 -5.80
N THR A 36 11.01 5.98 -6.19
CA THR A 36 11.97 6.56 -7.16
C THR A 36 11.27 6.86 -8.48
N LEU A 37 10.45 5.94 -8.99
CA LEU A 37 9.67 6.17 -10.20
C LEU A 37 8.70 7.35 -10.04
N LEU A 38 8.02 7.47 -8.89
CA LEU A 38 7.11 8.59 -8.62
C LEU A 38 7.85 9.93 -8.58
N ALA A 39 9.04 9.96 -7.97
CA ALA A 39 9.87 11.15 -7.90
C ALA A 39 10.37 11.60 -9.28
N HIS A 40 10.41 10.68 -10.26
CA HIS A 40 10.83 10.95 -11.64
C HIS A 40 9.65 10.88 -12.63
N ASP A 41 8.39 11.00 -12.17
CA ASP A 41 7.18 10.90 -13.00
C ASP A 41 7.18 11.87 -14.20
N THR A 42 7.95 12.97 -14.13
CA THR A 42 8.12 13.92 -15.24
C THR A 42 8.79 13.34 -16.49
N LEU A 43 9.43 12.17 -16.40
CA LEU A 43 10.02 11.52 -17.56
C LEU A 43 8.93 11.04 -18.55
N PRO A 44 9.08 11.24 -19.87
CA PRO A 44 8.05 10.86 -20.84
C PRO A 44 7.60 9.39 -20.77
N PRO A 45 8.49 8.39 -20.59
CA PRO A 45 8.07 6.99 -20.43
C PRO A 45 7.22 6.71 -19.18
N LEU A 46 7.21 7.63 -18.21
CA LEU A 46 6.46 7.51 -16.96
C LEU A 46 5.15 8.30 -16.99
N GLY A 47 4.81 8.97 -18.11
CA GLY A 47 3.57 9.72 -18.25
C GLY A 47 3.76 11.24 -18.14
N GLY A 48 4.99 11.73 -18.11
CA GLY A 48 5.28 13.17 -18.20
C GLY A 48 4.66 13.99 -17.07
N GLY A 49 4.58 13.43 -15.86
CA GLY A 49 4.04 14.08 -14.67
C GLY A 49 2.52 13.94 -14.53
N ALA A 50 1.84 13.17 -15.38
CA ALA A 50 0.38 13.05 -15.35
C ALA A 50 -0.12 12.38 -14.06
N VAL A 51 0.59 11.37 -13.57
CA VAL A 51 0.16 10.55 -12.42
C VAL A 51 0.25 11.36 -11.14
N ALA A 52 1.37 12.05 -10.89
CA ALA A 52 1.51 12.92 -9.74
C ALA A 52 0.55 14.12 -9.81
N ARG A 53 0.30 14.66 -11.02
CA ARG A 53 -0.64 15.79 -11.25
C ARG A 53 -2.04 15.53 -10.74
N GLU A 54 -2.50 14.30 -10.81
CA GLU A 54 -3.84 13.97 -10.33
C GLU A 54 -3.99 14.21 -8.83
N VAL A 55 -2.99 13.82 -8.02
CA VAL A 55 -3.03 14.03 -6.58
C VAL A 55 -2.86 15.51 -6.21
N TRP A 56 -1.86 16.20 -6.77
CA TRP A 56 -1.59 17.57 -6.33
C TRP A 56 -2.55 18.61 -6.92
N LYS A 57 -3.22 18.33 -8.05
CA LYS A 57 -4.26 19.20 -8.61
C LYS A 57 -5.66 18.75 -8.22
N LEU A 58 -6.08 17.56 -8.65
CA LEU A 58 -7.47 17.13 -8.54
C LEU A 58 -7.84 16.80 -7.10
N TYR A 59 -7.05 15.95 -6.44
CA TYR A 59 -7.36 15.56 -5.05
C TYR A 59 -7.20 16.73 -4.08
N HIS A 60 -6.20 17.59 -4.30
CA HIS A 60 -6.04 18.80 -3.49
C HIS A 60 -7.21 19.78 -3.72
N HIS A 61 -7.71 19.92 -4.95
CA HIS A 61 -8.90 20.72 -5.23
C HIS A 61 -10.13 20.18 -4.48
N TRP A 62 -10.39 18.88 -4.54
CA TRP A 62 -11.47 18.26 -3.78
C TRP A 62 -11.29 18.40 -2.28
N TYR A 63 -10.08 18.24 -1.77
CA TYR A 63 -9.75 18.48 -0.37
C TYR A 63 -10.18 19.88 0.07
N LEU A 64 -9.89 20.92 -0.71
CA LEU A 64 -10.28 22.29 -0.37
C LEU A 64 -11.81 22.43 -0.27
N VAL A 65 -12.58 21.81 -1.16
CA VAL A 65 -14.05 21.85 -1.10
C VAL A 65 -14.57 21.08 0.13
N LEU A 66 -14.05 19.86 0.35
CA LEU A 66 -14.41 18.99 1.47
C LEU A 66 -14.10 19.65 2.82
N ALA A 67 -12.98 20.37 2.92
CA ALA A 67 -12.55 21.05 4.14
C ALA A 67 -13.52 22.16 4.56
N HIS A 68 -14.32 22.70 3.63
CA HIS A 68 -15.40 23.65 3.93
C HIS A 68 -16.75 22.98 4.23
N GLY A 69 -16.79 21.65 4.37
CA GLY A 69 -18.00 20.91 4.72
C GLY A 69 -18.94 20.64 3.54
N ALA A 70 -18.47 20.81 2.30
CA ALA A 70 -19.24 20.56 1.09
C ALA A 70 -18.62 19.44 0.25
N PHE A 71 -19.44 18.75 -0.53
CA PHE A 71 -18.95 17.85 -1.57
C PHE A 71 -18.84 18.61 -2.90
N PRO A 72 -17.88 18.27 -3.77
CA PRO A 72 -17.74 18.90 -5.09
C PRO A 72 -18.80 18.37 -6.07
N ALA A 73 -20.07 18.58 -5.73
CA ALA A 73 -21.24 18.01 -6.41
C ALA A 73 -21.42 18.47 -7.87
N HIS A 74 -20.79 19.59 -8.24
CA HIS A 74 -20.79 20.13 -9.60
C HIS A 74 -19.52 19.77 -10.39
N ASP A 75 -18.57 19.06 -9.79
CA ASP A 75 -17.39 18.56 -10.49
C ASP A 75 -17.73 17.19 -11.11
N PRO A 76 -17.73 17.05 -12.45
CA PRO A 76 -18.05 15.77 -13.10
C PRO A 76 -17.02 14.66 -12.82
N LEU A 77 -15.83 15.03 -12.33
CA LEU A 77 -14.80 14.07 -11.94
C LEU A 77 -15.03 13.50 -10.53
N TRP A 78 -15.90 14.12 -9.72
CA TRP A 78 -16.29 13.57 -8.43
C TRP A 78 -17.38 12.51 -8.59
N GLN A 79 -16.99 11.25 -8.54
CA GLN A 79 -17.90 10.10 -8.72
C GLN A 79 -17.88 9.16 -7.52
N TYR A 80 -17.44 9.67 -6.37
CA TYR A 80 -17.15 8.86 -5.19
C TYR A 80 -18.20 9.02 -4.09
N PRO A 81 -18.49 7.95 -3.34
CA PRO A 81 -19.41 8.03 -2.21
C PRO A 81 -18.83 8.90 -1.08
N PRO A 82 -19.67 9.39 -0.15
CA PRO A 82 -19.22 10.22 0.98
C PRO A 82 -18.06 9.63 1.80
N GLY A 83 -17.96 8.29 1.87
CA GLY A 83 -16.88 7.58 2.55
C GLY A 83 -15.47 7.83 1.97
N ALA A 84 -15.34 8.39 0.76
CA ALA A 84 -14.05 8.80 0.21
C ALA A 84 -13.51 10.10 0.83
N ALA A 85 -14.39 10.96 1.36
CA ALA A 85 -14.00 12.26 1.90
C ALA A 85 -12.96 12.18 3.03
N PRO A 86 -13.10 11.30 4.05
CA PRO A 86 -12.09 11.16 5.08
C PRO A 86 -10.70 10.81 4.54
N VAL A 87 -10.63 10.04 3.45
CA VAL A 87 -9.34 9.68 2.82
C VAL A 87 -8.68 10.91 2.21
N LEU A 88 -9.45 11.75 1.51
CA LEU A 88 -8.95 12.98 0.89
C LEU A 88 -8.72 14.12 1.90
N LEU A 89 -9.39 14.08 3.05
CA LEU A 89 -9.15 15.01 4.16
C LEU A 89 -7.93 14.62 5.01
N SER A 90 -7.63 13.31 5.11
CA SER A 90 -6.56 12.80 5.97
C SER A 90 -5.15 13.38 5.76
N PRO A 91 -4.73 13.86 4.57
CA PRO A 91 -3.45 14.55 4.43
C PRO A 91 -3.29 15.76 5.37
N ALA A 92 -4.37 16.42 5.78
CA ALA A 92 -4.34 17.52 6.75
C ALA A 92 -3.85 17.12 8.16
N LEU A 93 -3.82 15.81 8.46
CA LEU A 93 -3.26 15.28 9.71
C LEU A 93 -1.72 15.38 9.76
N LEU A 94 -1.07 15.68 8.64
CA LEU A 94 0.39 15.79 8.51
C LEU A 94 0.78 17.20 8.02
N PRO A 95 0.51 18.27 8.80
CA PRO A 95 0.62 19.66 8.34
C PRO A 95 2.07 20.12 8.04
N TRP A 96 3.07 19.34 8.46
CA TRP A 96 4.48 19.57 8.15
C TRP A 96 4.90 19.06 6.76
N LEU A 97 3.99 18.44 6.00
CA LEU A 97 4.20 17.95 4.65
C LEU A 97 3.33 18.71 3.64
N THR A 98 3.74 18.76 2.38
CA THR A 98 2.82 19.20 1.32
C THR A 98 1.66 18.19 1.17
N TYR A 99 0.51 18.62 0.65
CA TYR A 99 -0.65 17.72 0.45
C TYR A 99 -0.27 16.45 -0.31
N PHE A 100 0.55 16.60 -1.36
CA PHE A 100 1.06 15.47 -2.14
C PHE A 100 1.94 14.52 -1.31
N GLN A 101 2.91 15.06 -0.57
CA GLN A 101 3.79 14.25 0.29
C GLN A 101 3.01 13.54 1.39
N ALA A 102 2.07 14.24 2.04
CA ALA A 102 1.19 13.68 3.05
C ALA A 102 0.33 12.54 2.48
N PHE A 103 -0.26 12.74 1.30
CA PHE A 103 -1.03 11.72 0.61
C PHE A 103 -0.20 10.46 0.30
N VAL A 104 0.99 10.63 -0.29
CA VAL A 104 1.90 9.52 -0.61
C VAL A 104 2.33 8.78 0.67
N ALA A 105 2.62 9.50 1.75
CA ALA A 105 2.96 8.90 3.04
C ALA A 105 1.81 8.06 3.60
N LEU A 106 0.57 8.54 3.51
CA LEU A 106 -0.62 7.81 3.94
C LEU A 106 -0.90 6.59 3.04
N ALA A 107 -0.65 6.69 1.73
CA ALA A 107 -0.76 5.57 0.80
C ALA A 107 0.27 4.46 1.12
N LEU A 108 1.53 4.84 1.41
CA LEU A 108 2.56 3.92 1.88
C LEU A 108 2.21 3.28 3.22
N ALA A 109 1.63 4.05 4.14
CA ALA A 109 1.17 3.52 5.42
C ALA A 109 0.07 2.46 5.22
N ALA A 110 -0.89 2.70 4.33
CA ALA A 110 -1.92 1.73 3.97
C ALA A 110 -1.32 0.46 3.32
N ASP A 111 -0.38 0.60 2.37
CA ASP A 111 0.36 -0.52 1.77
C ASP A 111 1.13 -1.34 2.83
N ALA A 112 1.79 -0.67 3.78
CA ALA A 112 2.49 -1.34 4.87
C ALA A 112 1.51 -2.12 5.77
N VAL A 113 0.36 -1.53 6.11
CA VAL A 113 -0.70 -2.21 6.87
C VAL A 113 -1.18 -3.47 6.15
N ILE A 114 -1.42 -3.41 4.84
CA ILE A 114 -1.81 -4.56 4.02
C ILE A 114 -0.73 -5.65 4.06
N ALA A 115 0.53 -5.28 3.77
CA ALA A 115 1.65 -6.22 3.74
C ALA A 115 1.83 -6.93 5.09
N VAL A 116 1.74 -6.18 6.20
CA VAL A 116 1.84 -6.71 7.55
C VAL A 116 0.63 -7.61 7.88
N ALA A 117 -0.60 -7.20 7.53
CA ALA A 117 -1.80 -7.99 7.78
C ALA A 117 -1.75 -9.35 7.05
N LEU A 118 -1.35 -9.34 5.77
CA LEU A 118 -1.17 -10.55 4.97
C LEU A 118 -0.04 -11.44 5.50
N ALA A 119 1.09 -10.85 5.92
CA ALA A 119 2.18 -11.59 6.51
C ALA A 119 1.76 -12.26 7.83
N ARG A 120 1.06 -11.53 8.72
CA ARG A 120 0.52 -12.06 9.98
C ARG A 120 -0.45 -13.21 9.73
N ALA A 121 -1.39 -13.04 8.81
CA ALA A 121 -2.32 -14.10 8.42
C ALA A 121 -1.58 -15.33 7.87
N GLY A 122 -0.54 -15.11 7.06
CA GLY A 122 0.27 -16.17 6.46
C GLY A 122 1.19 -16.92 7.43
N THR A 123 1.40 -16.41 8.65
CA THR A 123 2.19 -17.08 9.70
C THR A 123 1.37 -17.93 10.67
N ARG A 124 0.04 -17.95 10.53
CA ARG A 124 -0.84 -18.84 11.33
C ARG A 124 -0.59 -20.32 10.98
N PRO A 125 -0.95 -21.28 11.86
CA PRO A 125 -0.66 -22.71 11.65
C PRO A 125 -1.17 -23.29 10.32
N ASP A 126 -2.28 -22.78 9.81
CA ASP A 126 -2.93 -23.11 8.53
C ASP A 126 -2.62 -22.09 7.40
N GLY A 127 -1.81 -21.08 7.71
CA GLY A 127 -1.54 -19.94 6.86
C GLY A 127 -0.44 -20.17 5.82
N SER A 128 -0.41 -19.29 4.80
CA SER A 128 0.66 -19.24 3.82
C SER A 128 1.07 -17.80 3.52
N LEU A 129 2.38 -17.55 3.40
CA LEU A 129 2.93 -16.25 3.00
C LEU A 129 2.69 -15.88 1.52
N ARG A 130 1.99 -16.73 0.75
CA ARG A 130 1.71 -16.48 -0.67
C ARG A 130 1.00 -15.15 -0.91
N GLY A 131 -0.03 -14.83 -0.13
CA GLY A 131 -0.76 -13.55 -0.27
C GLY A 131 0.15 -12.34 -0.08
N ALA A 132 0.99 -12.37 0.96
CA ALA A 132 1.95 -11.29 1.20
C ALA A 132 3.02 -11.20 0.10
N ARG A 133 3.48 -12.33 -0.46
CA ARG A 133 4.40 -12.36 -1.60
C ARG A 133 3.78 -11.78 -2.87
N TYR A 134 2.55 -12.18 -3.19
CA TYR A 134 1.84 -11.65 -4.35
C TYR A 134 1.60 -10.14 -4.23
N TRP A 135 1.22 -9.67 -3.04
CA TRP A 135 1.10 -8.24 -2.77
C TRP A 135 2.44 -7.51 -2.93
N THR A 136 3.50 -8.04 -2.32
CA THR A 136 4.83 -7.40 -2.37
C THR A 136 5.39 -7.34 -3.78
N LEU A 137 5.28 -8.41 -4.57
CA LEU A 137 5.88 -8.49 -5.90
C LEU A 137 4.97 -8.00 -7.03
N GLY A 138 3.64 -8.10 -6.87
CA GLY A 138 2.67 -7.72 -7.88
C GLY A 138 2.43 -6.21 -7.93
N LEU A 139 2.35 -5.54 -6.78
CA LEU A 139 2.11 -4.09 -6.72
C LEU A 139 3.09 -3.25 -7.56
N PRO A 140 4.43 -3.47 -7.53
CA PRO A 140 5.37 -2.68 -8.35
C PRO A 140 5.22 -2.89 -9.87
N LEU A 141 4.47 -3.90 -10.34
CA LEU A 141 4.17 -4.06 -11.77
C LEU A 141 3.26 -2.93 -12.28
N LEU A 142 2.60 -2.21 -11.38
CA LEU A 142 1.83 -0.99 -11.66
C LEU A 142 2.70 0.28 -11.61
N LEU A 143 4.03 0.13 -11.55
CA LEU A 143 5.00 1.21 -11.47
C LEU A 143 4.72 2.12 -10.25
N HIS A 144 4.64 3.43 -10.44
CA HIS A 144 4.42 4.41 -9.38
C HIS A 144 2.93 4.76 -9.17
N VAL A 145 2.03 4.29 -10.03
CA VAL A 145 0.60 4.62 -10.00
C VAL A 145 -0.05 4.34 -8.65
N PRO A 146 0.17 3.20 -7.97
CA PRO A 146 -0.51 2.91 -6.71
C PRO A 146 -0.25 3.95 -5.62
N LEU A 147 0.93 4.58 -5.59
CA LEU A 147 1.27 5.59 -4.59
C LEU A 147 0.62 6.96 -4.86
N ALA A 148 0.06 7.17 -6.05
CA ALA A 148 -0.67 8.36 -6.46
C ALA A 148 -2.18 8.10 -6.63
N ARG A 149 -2.67 7.01 -6.05
CA ARG A 149 -4.08 6.60 -6.05
C ARG A 149 -4.54 6.34 -4.63
N TYR A 150 -5.77 6.73 -4.30
CA TYR A 150 -6.30 6.43 -2.97
C TYR A 150 -6.80 4.97 -2.85
N ASP A 151 -6.65 4.18 -3.91
CA ASP A 151 -7.00 2.76 -3.97
C ASP A 151 -6.29 1.93 -2.90
N LEU A 152 -5.08 2.32 -2.46
CA LEU A 152 -4.35 1.60 -1.40
C LEU A 152 -5.08 1.68 -0.05
N GLN A 153 -5.62 2.85 0.29
CA GLN A 153 -6.40 3.07 1.50
C GLN A 153 -7.69 2.25 1.45
N VAL A 154 -8.39 2.24 0.30
CA VAL A 154 -9.61 1.43 0.09
C VAL A 154 -9.30 -0.06 0.16
N THR A 155 -8.22 -0.49 -0.49
CA THR A 155 -7.77 -1.89 -0.48
C THR A 155 -7.42 -2.35 0.93
N ALA A 156 -6.87 -1.46 1.77
CA ALA A 156 -6.58 -1.79 3.16
C ALA A 156 -7.86 -2.17 3.92
N PHE A 157 -8.95 -1.42 3.77
CA PHE A 157 -10.23 -1.78 4.37
C PHE A 157 -10.74 -3.13 3.86
N ALA A 158 -10.68 -3.37 2.54
CA ALA A 158 -11.14 -4.63 1.95
C ALA A 158 -10.34 -5.83 2.46
N VAL A 159 -9.01 -5.76 2.45
CA VAL A 159 -8.13 -6.83 2.94
C VAL A 159 -8.37 -7.10 4.41
N LEU A 160 -8.45 -6.05 5.24
CA LEU A 160 -8.70 -6.20 6.67
C LEU A 160 -10.07 -6.81 6.95
N ALA A 161 -11.11 -6.42 6.21
CA ALA A 161 -12.45 -6.99 6.33
C ALA A 161 -12.47 -8.50 5.97
N LEU A 162 -11.83 -8.89 4.86
CA LEU A 162 -11.74 -10.30 4.46
C LEU A 162 -10.97 -11.15 5.49
N LEU A 163 -9.85 -10.64 5.99
CA LEU A 163 -9.10 -11.30 7.06
C LEU A 163 -9.88 -11.35 8.37
N ALA A 164 -10.73 -10.36 8.62
CA ALA A 164 -11.60 -10.29 9.78
C ALA A 164 -12.80 -11.24 9.71
N LEU A 165 -13.30 -11.56 8.52
CA LEU A 165 -14.35 -12.55 8.34
C LEU A 165 -13.81 -13.97 8.51
N ARG A 166 -12.62 -14.27 7.98
CA ARG A 166 -11.98 -15.59 8.11
C ARG A 166 -11.62 -16.02 9.55
N ARG A 167 -11.67 -15.10 10.50
CA ARG A 167 -11.39 -15.36 11.94
C ARG A 167 -12.67 -15.60 12.76
N SER A 168 -13.84 -15.44 12.15
CA SER A 168 -15.16 -15.66 12.78
C SER A 168 -15.67 -17.06 12.42
#